data_AF-A0AA86YWI9-F1
#
_entry.id   AF-A0AA86YWI9-F1
#
_cell.length_a   1.000
_cell.length_b   1.000
_cell.length_c   1.000
_cell.angle_alpha   90.00
_cell.angle_beta   90.00
_cell.angle_gamma   90.00
#
_symmetry.space_group_name_H-M   'P 1'
#
loop_
_entity.id
_entity.type
_entity.pdbx_description
1 polymer ?
#
loop_
_entity_poly.entity_id
_entity_poly.type
_entity_poly.pdbx_seq_one_letter_code
_entity_poly.pdbx_strand_id
1 'polypeptide(L)'
;MPSNNHNALISCLSLCFGIICYYLQAVQQLFFPFYREGANTYLLLLAYYKSMSLYLLGYWLFLIPVFYFYLKKSLNHFHRYLLYFLIPGLFSILLWFIELLPRSHQIEGLIIEIIVADILFAYIIGGTFIIALVAVMCDFLMQKIALKWNTVLRRSQ
;
A
#
# COMPACT_ATOMS: atom_id res chain seq x y z
N MET A 1 15.10 12.41 -21.86
CA MET A 1 14.35 11.56 -20.92
C MET A 1 15.20 11.35 -19.68
N PRO A 2 14.64 11.40 -18.46
CA PRO A 2 15.37 11.01 -17.26
C PRO A 2 15.93 9.60 -17.45
N SER A 3 17.16 9.34 -17.01
CA SER A 3 17.72 7.98 -17.12
C SER A 3 16.86 7.00 -16.31
N ASN A 4 16.72 5.76 -16.77
CA ASN A 4 15.87 4.75 -16.10
C ASN A 4 16.18 4.61 -14.60
N ASN A 5 17.43 4.87 -14.21
CA ASN A 5 17.87 4.91 -12.82
C ASN A 5 17.12 5.96 -11.98
N HIS A 6 16.87 7.15 -12.52
CA HIS A 6 16.12 8.22 -11.82
C HIS A 6 14.65 7.85 -11.68
N ASN A 7 14.05 7.23 -12.70
CA ASN A 7 12.66 6.79 -12.64
C ASN A 7 12.45 5.71 -11.58
N ALA A 8 13.36 4.74 -11.47
CA ALA A 8 13.30 3.71 -10.43
C ALA A 8 13.39 4.31 -9.02
N LEU A 9 14.27 5.31 -8.82
CA LEU A 9 14.43 5.97 -7.52
C LEU A 9 13.19 6.80 -7.14
N ILE A 10 12.65 7.58 -8.09
CA ILE A 10 11.39 8.32 -7.89
C ILE A 10 10.25 7.36 -7.52
N SER A 11 10.14 6.26 -8.24
CA SER A 11 9.09 5.27 -7.99
C SER A 11 9.25 4.55 -6.64
N CYS A 12 10.49 4.32 -6.19
CA CYS A 12 10.77 3.79 -4.85
C CYS A 12 10.35 4.81 -3.77
N LEU A 13 10.78 6.07 -3.87
CA LEU A 13 10.40 7.13 -2.93
C LEU A 13 8.88 7.32 -2.86
N SER A 14 8.20 7.28 -4.00
CA SER A 14 6.75 7.42 -4.07
C SER A 14 6.03 6.33 -3.29
N LEU A 15 6.52 5.09 -3.38
CA LEU A 15 5.98 3.97 -2.63
C LEU A 15 6.25 4.11 -1.13
N CYS A 16 7.45 4.58 -0.75
CA CYS A 16 7.76 4.91 0.65
C CYS A 16 6.76 5.93 1.21
N PHE A 17 6.45 6.99 0.47
CA PHE A 17 5.44 7.98 0.86
C PHE A 17 4.06 7.35 1.04
N GLY A 18 3.64 6.48 0.10
CA GLY A 18 2.38 5.75 0.22
C GLY A 18 2.30 4.90 1.49
N ILE A 19 3.38 4.18 1.82
CA ILE A 19 3.46 3.37 3.04
C ILE A 19 3.44 4.24 4.31
N ILE A 20 4.12 5.38 4.32
CA ILE A 20 4.08 6.33 5.46
C ILE A 20 2.66 6.86 5.66
N CYS A 21 1.97 7.26 4.59
CA CYS A 21 0.59 7.72 4.65
C CYS A 21 -0.36 6.62 5.15
N TYR A 22 -0.13 5.36 4.77
CA TYR A 22 -0.86 4.23 5.31
C TYR A 22 -0.67 4.10 6.83
N TYR A 23 0.57 4.21 7.34
CA TYR A 23 0.80 4.15 8.79
C TYR A 23 0.04 5.26 9.53
N LEU A 24 0.03 6.48 8.99
CA LEU A 24 -0.72 7.60 9.56
C LEU A 24 -2.24 7.31 9.57
N GLN A 25 -2.77 6.77 8.47
CA GLN A 25 -4.18 6.37 8.39
C GLN A 25 -4.51 5.27 9.39
N ALA A 26 -3.68 4.22 9.49
CA ALA A 26 -3.92 3.11 10.40
C ALA A 26 -3.92 3.60 11.86
N VAL A 27 -2.98 4.47 12.23
CA VAL A 27 -2.99 5.13 13.55
C VAL A 27 -4.28 5.92 13.75
N GLN A 28 -4.68 6.73 12.78
CA GLN A 28 -5.95 7.48 12.86
C GLN A 28 -7.15 6.55 13.05
N GLN A 29 -7.25 5.44 12.32
CA GLN A 29 -8.37 4.49 12.44
C GLN A 29 -8.38 3.77 13.79
N LEU A 30 -7.22 3.56 14.43
CA LEU A 30 -7.14 2.95 15.77
C LEU A 30 -7.60 3.90 16.89
N PHE A 31 -7.26 5.19 16.80
CA PHE A 31 -7.63 6.19 17.82
C PHE A 31 -8.99 6.84 17.57
N PHE A 32 -9.39 7.02 16.31
CA PHE A 32 -10.64 7.63 15.88
C PHE A 32 -11.36 6.69 14.90
N PRO A 33 -11.85 5.53 15.37
CA PRO A 33 -12.46 4.55 14.50
C PRO A 33 -13.75 5.11 13.87
N PHE A 34 -13.81 5.09 12.55
CA PHE A 34 -15.01 5.45 11.79
C PHE A 34 -16.17 4.45 12.02
N TYR A 35 -15.84 3.22 12.43
CA TYR A 35 -16.80 2.17 12.79
C TYR A 35 -16.62 1.81 14.26
N ARG A 36 -17.60 2.15 15.09
CA ARG A 36 -17.58 1.88 16.52
C ARG A 36 -18.77 1.04 16.93
N GLU A 37 -18.73 -0.26 16.63
CA GLU A 37 -19.69 -1.23 17.16
C GLU A 37 -18.98 -2.54 17.53
N GLY A 38 -19.04 -2.90 18.82
CA GLY A 38 -18.59 -4.19 19.38
C GLY A 38 -17.12 -4.26 19.82
N ALA A 39 -16.88 -4.70 21.06
CA ALA A 39 -15.54 -4.94 21.60
C ALA A 39 -14.75 -6.01 20.80
N ASN A 40 -15.44 -6.98 20.19
CA ASN A 40 -14.82 -8.06 19.43
C ASN A 40 -14.28 -7.60 18.07
N THR A 41 -14.95 -6.66 17.42
CA THR A 41 -14.56 -6.09 16.12
C THR A 41 -13.30 -5.25 16.27
N TYR A 42 -13.21 -4.42 17.33
CA TYR A 42 -12.01 -3.64 17.63
C TYR A 42 -10.75 -4.49 17.79
N LEU A 43 -10.85 -5.60 18.53
CA LEU A 43 -9.72 -6.53 18.71
C LEU A 43 -9.29 -7.19 17.39
N LEU A 44 -10.22 -7.36 16.43
CA LEU A 44 -9.92 -7.95 15.12
C LEU A 44 -9.16 -6.94 14.26
N LEU A 45 -9.69 -5.72 14.16
CA LEU A 45 -9.05 -4.62 13.46
C LEU A 45 -7.66 -4.32 14.02
N LEU A 46 -7.48 -4.31 15.35
CA LEU A 46 -6.18 -4.07 15.96
C LEU A 46 -5.15 -5.15 15.58
N ALA A 47 -5.55 -6.42 15.63
CA ALA A 47 -4.69 -7.53 15.21
C ALA A 47 -4.33 -7.41 13.72
N TYR A 48 -5.33 -7.13 12.87
CA TYR A 48 -5.16 -6.88 11.46
C TYR A 48 -4.18 -5.74 11.15
N TYR A 49 -4.35 -4.55 11.73
CA TYR A 49 -3.44 -3.42 11.49
C TYR A 49 -2.03 -3.68 11.99
N LYS A 50 -1.87 -4.43 13.10
CA LYS A 50 -0.56 -4.84 13.61
C LYS A 50 0.13 -5.77 12.60
N SER A 51 -0.57 -6.80 12.13
CA SER A 51 -0.05 -7.75 11.13
C SER A 51 0.28 -7.05 9.80
N MET A 52 -0.59 -6.16 9.33
CA MET A 52 -0.35 -5.38 8.12
C MET A 52 0.82 -4.41 8.26
N SER A 53 0.98 -3.79 9.43
CA SER A 53 2.11 -2.90 9.75
C SER A 53 3.45 -3.64 9.70
N LEU A 54 3.50 -4.86 10.24
CA LEU A 54 4.70 -5.72 10.18
C LEU A 54 4.99 -6.16 8.75
N TYR A 55 3.97 -6.57 8.00
CA TYR A 55 4.10 -6.92 6.59
C TYR A 55 4.64 -5.75 5.77
N LEU A 56 4.07 -4.54 5.91
CA LEU A 56 4.51 -3.36 5.16
C LEU A 56 5.94 -2.93 5.50
N LEU A 57 6.37 -3.13 6.75
CA LEU A 57 7.76 -2.88 7.15
C LEU A 57 8.70 -3.85 6.43
N GLY A 58 8.38 -5.15 6.45
CA GLY A 58 9.16 -6.16 5.72
C GLY A 58 9.14 -5.93 4.20
N TYR A 59 7.99 -5.57 3.65
CA TYR A 59 7.81 -5.21 2.25
C TYR A 59 8.69 -4.02 1.86
N TRP A 60 8.70 -2.97 2.67
CA TRP A 60 9.54 -1.79 2.46
C TRP A 60 11.03 -2.11 2.49
N LEU A 61 11.49 -2.90 3.46
CA LEU A 61 12.89 -3.34 3.55
C LEU A 61 13.29 -4.19 2.34
N PHE A 62 12.38 -5.05 1.85
CA PHE A 62 12.61 -5.87 0.66
C PHE A 62 12.58 -5.08 -0.66
N LEU A 63 11.81 -3.99 -0.73
CA LEU A 63 11.74 -3.15 -1.92
C LEU A 63 13.07 -2.48 -2.27
N ILE A 64 13.85 -2.09 -1.28
CA ILE A 64 15.13 -1.39 -1.48
C ILE A 64 16.08 -2.20 -2.38
N PRO A 65 16.43 -3.47 -2.06
CA PRO A 65 17.27 -4.29 -2.93
C PRO A 65 16.58 -4.63 -4.26
N VAL A 66 15.25 -4.83 -4.29
CA VAL A 66 14.52 -5.12 -5.54
C VAL A 66 14.63 -3.95 -6.53
N PHE A 67 14.45 -2.72 -6.07
CA PHE A 67 14.63 -1.53 -6.90
C PHE A 67 16.07 -1.36 -7.35
N TYR A 68 17.04 -1.60 -6.46
CA TYR A 68 18.46 -1.41 -6.77
C TYR A 68 19.00 -2.44 -7.77
N PHE A 69 18.74 -3.72 -7.55
CA PHE A 69 19.32 -4.82 -8.33
C PHE A 69 18.50 -5.18 -9.57
N TYR A 70 17.17 -5.13 -9.50
CA TYR A 70 16.30 -5.68 -10.56
C TYR A 70 15.60 -4.61 -11.40
N LEU A 71 15.00 -3.60 -10.76
CA LEU A 71 14.10 -2.67 -11.46
C LEU A 71 14.77 -1.39 -11.96
N LYS A 72 16.02 -1.13 -11.55
CA LYS A 72 16.78 0.08 -11.88
C LYS A 72 16.79 0.43 -13.37
N LYS A 73 16.79 -0.58 -14.26
CA LYS A 73 16.87 -0.39 -15.72
C LYS A 73 15.61 -0.77 -16.49
N SER A 74 14.69 -1.52 -15.89
CA SER A 74 13.54 -2.17 -16.56
C SER A 74 12.18 -1.74 -15.98
N LEU A 75 12.16 -0.73 -15.10
CA LEU A 75 10.92 -0.24 -14.52
C LEU A 75 9.93 0.21 -15.60
N ASN A 76 8.74 -0.39 -15.60
CA ASN A 76 7.66 -0.06 -16.51
C ASN A 76 6.35 0.14 -15.72
N HIS A 77 5.26 0.44 -16.42
CA HIS A 77 3.96 0.67 -15.79
C HIS A 77 3.40 -0.58 -15.11
N PHE A 78 3.66 -1.77 -15.67
CA PHE A 78 3.25 -3.04 -15.08
C PHE A 78 3.91 -3.29 -13.73
N HIS A 79 5.22 -3.04 -13.61
CA HIS A 79 5.93 -3.13 -12.32
C HIS A 79 5.33 -2.17 -11.30
N ARG A 80 5.02 -0.93 -11.69
CA ARG A 80 4.39 0.05 -10.79
C ARG A 80 3.02 -0.43 -10.31
N TYR A 81 2.19 -0.92 -11.22
CA TYR A 81 0.89 -1.51 -10.86
C TYR A 81 1.05 -2.68 -9.88
N LEU A 82 1.99 -3.58 -10.14
CA LEU A 82 2.27 -4.72 -9.26
C LEU A 82 2.68 -4.26 -7.85
N LEU A 83 3.63 -3.33 -7.77
CA LEU A 83 4.22 -2.89 -6.51
C LEU A 83 3.33 -1.94 -5.70
N TYR A 84 2.57 -1.07 -6.37
CA TYR A 84 1.79 -0.04 -5.70
C TYR A 84 0.41 -0.55 -5.28
N PHE A 85 -0.16 -1.45 -6.09
CA PHE A 85 -1.54 -1.86 -5.95
C PHE A 85 -1.67 -3.35 -5.67
N LEU A 86 -1.17 -4.21 -6.57
CA LEU A 86 -1.49 -5.64 -6.53
C LEU A 86 -0.89 -6.34 -5.30
N ILE A 87 0.42 -6.17 -5.06
CA ILE A 87 1.10 -6.84 -3.94
C ILE A 87 0.54 -6.37 -2.59
N PRO A 88 0.47 -5.05 -2.29
CA PRO A 88 -0.12 -4.59 -1.02
C PRO A 88 -1.59 -5.00 -0.87
N GLY A 89 -2.37 -4.96 -1.95
CA GLY A 89 -3.79 -5.33 -1.92
C GLY A 89 -4.02 -6.83 -1.66
N LEU A 90 -3.26 -7.71 -2.31
CA LEU A 90 -3.38 -9.16 -2.10
C LEU A 90 -3.01 -9.54 -0.66
N PHE A 91 -1.95 -8.95 -0.10
CA PHE A 91 -1.57 -9.19 1.29
C PHE A 91 -2.57 -8.62 2.29
N SER A 92 -3.18 -7.47 1.99
CA SER A 92 -4.31 -6.92 2.76
C SER A 92 -5.42 -7.95 2.92
N ILE A 93 -5.85 -8.55 1.81
CA ILE A 93 -6.93 -9.55 1.79
C ILE A 93 -6.48 -10.82 2.53
N LEU A 94 -5.28 -11.32 2.25
CA LEU A 94 -4.74 -12.52 2.89
C LEU A 94 -4.68 -12.38 4.41
N LEU A 95 -4.14 -11.26 4.92
CA LEU A 95 -4.02 -11.01 6.34
C LEU A 95 -5.37 -10.85 7.02
N TRP A 96 -6.36 -10.25 6.35
CA TRP A 96 -7.71 -10.18 6.87
C TRP A 96 -8.28 -11.57 7.14
N PHE A 97 -8.18 -12.48 6.18
CA PHE A 97 -8.65 -13.85 6.36
C PHE A 97 -7.89 -14.62 7.44
N ILE A 98 -6.57 -14.43 7.55
CA ILE A 98 -5.75 -15.05 8.60
C ILE A 98 -6.21 -14.61 9.99
N GLU A 99 -6.53 -13.33 10.18
CA GLU A 99 -7.00 -12.80 11.46
C GLU A 99 -8.47 -13.13 11.74
N LEU A 100 -9.27 -13.34 10.70
CA LEU A 100 -10.69 -13.70 10.78
C LEU A 100 -10.89 -15.20 11.10
N LEU A 101 -10.08 -16.10 10.53
CA LEU A 101 -10.23 -17.56 10.64
C LEU A 101 -10.36 -18.07 12.10
N PRO A 102 -9.51 -17.62 13.06
CA PRO A 102 -9.60 -18.06 14.46
C PRO A 102 -10.87 -17.61 15.17
N ARG A 103 -11.59 -16.62 14.62
CA ARG A 103 -12.81 -16.02 15.19
C ARG A 103 -14.07 -16.43 14.42
N SER A 104 -13.91 -17.19 13.32
CA SER A 104 -14.98 -17.67 12.45
C SER A 104 -16.00 -18.57 13.17
N HIS A 105 -15.65 -19.20 14.29
CA HIS A 105 -16.54 -20.05 15.07
C HIS A 105 -17.70 -19.27 15.73
N GLN A 106 -17.68 -17.94 15.64
CA GLN A 106 -18.73 -17.05 16.16
C GLN A 106 -19.61 -16.46 15.04
N ILE A 107 -19.36 -16.78 13.77
CA ILE A 107 -20.06 -16.19 12.62
C ILE A 107 -20.99 -17.25 12.01
N GLU A 108 -22.27 -17.21 12.38
CA GLU A 108 -23.32 -18.00 11.74
C GLU A 108 -23.83 -17.26 10.49
N GLY A 109 -23.61 -17.79 9.28
CA GLY A 109 -24.13 -17.17 8.05
C GLY A 109 -23.61 -17.74 6.73
N LEU A 110 -24.32 -17.43 5.63
CA LEU A 110 -24.09 -17.94 4.27
C LEU A 110 -22.69 -17.55 3.74
N ILE A 111 -21.83 -18.55 3.57
CA ILE A 111 -20.38 -18.41 3.40
C ILE A 111 -19.96 -17.50 2.22
N ILE A 112 -20.70 -17.47 1.11
CA ILE A 112 -20.22 -16.84 -0.15
C ILE A 112 -20.45 -15.33 -0.20
N GLU A 113 -21.63 -14.84 0.19
CA GLU A 113 -21.91 -13.38 0.19
C GLU A 113 -21.09 -12.66 1.27
N ILE A 114 -20.86 -13.32 2.41
CA ILE A 114 -20.00 -12.84 3.48
C ILE A 114 -18.55 -12.69 2.98
N ILE A 115 -18.03 -13.66 2.22
CA ILE A 115 -16.66 -13.60 1.69
C ILE A 115 -16.44 -12.41 0.75
N VAL A 116 -17.38 -12.12 -0.15
CA VAL A 116 -17.22 -11.00 -1.11
C VAL A 116 -17.32 -9.65 -0.39
N ALA A 117 -18.25 -9.53 0.55
CA ALA A 117 -18.36 -8.35 1.41
C ALA A 117 -17.09 -8.16 2.25
N ASP A 118 -16.55 -9.23 2.83
CA ASP A 118 -15.33 -9.20 3.66
C ASP A 118 -14.07 -8.85 2.86
N ILE A 119 -13.97 -9.24 1.59
CA ILE A 119 -12.84 -8.84 0.72
C ILE A 119 -12.86 -7.33 0.47
N LEU A 120 -14.03 -6.79 0.11
CA LEU A 120 -14.21 -5.34 -0.07
C LEU A 120 -13.98 -4.59 1.23
N PHE A 121 -14.47 -5.14 2.34
CA PHE A 121 -14.28 -4.60 3.67
C PHE A 121 -12.79 -4.58 4.06
N ALA A 122 -12.06 -5.69 3.86
CA ALA A 122 -10.62 -5.79 4.12
C ALA A 122 -9.81 -4.75 3.35
N TYR A 123 -10.16 -4.53 2.08
CA TYR A 123 -9.46 -3.59 1.22
C TYR A 123 -9.80 -2.11 1.55
N ILE A 124 -11.07 -1.81 1.78
CA ILE A 124 -11.55 -0.44 2.07
C ILE A 124 -11.24 -0.04 3.51
N ILE A 125 -11.59 -0.87 4.49
CA ILE A 125 -11.34 -0.59 5.91
C ILE A 125 -9.87 -0.73 6.21
N GLY A 126 -9.23 -1.76 5.68
CA GLY A 126 -7.79 -1.91 5.81
C GLY A 126 -7.03 -0.74 5.21
N GLY A 127 -7.61 0.04 4.30
CA GLY A 127 -7.05 1.31 3.84
C GLY A 127 -5.86 1.15 2.90
N THR A 128 -5.57 -0.06 2.44
CA THR A 128 -4.38 -0.36 1.63
C THR A 128 -4.41 0.29 0.26
N PHE A 129 -5.59 0.67 -0.23
CA PHE A 129 -5.75 1.51 -1.42
C PHE A 129 -5.07 2.88 -1.32
N ILE A 130 -4.90 3.43 -0.11
CA ILE A 130 -4.21 4.71 0.11
C ILE A 130 -2.76 4.63 -0.35
N ILE A 131 -2.10 3.47 -0.16
CA ILE A 131 -0.73 3.25 -0.63
C ILE A 131 -0.66 3.48 -2.14
N ALA A 132 -1.56 2.84 -2.90
CA ALA A 132 -1.59 2.95 -4.35
C ALA A 132 -1.89 4.39 -4.79
N LEU A 133 -2.90 5.02 -4.20
CA LEU A 133 -3.32 6.38 -4.54
C LEU A 133 -2.20 7.38 -4.31
N VAL A 134 -1.61 7.38 -3.11
CA VAL A 134 -0.52 8.31 -2.76
C VAL A 134 0.72 8.02 -3.60
N ALA A 135 1.11 6.76 -3.78
CA ALA A 135 2.28 6.40 -4.57
C ALA A 135 2.15 6.85 -6.03
N VAL A 136 0.99 6.65 -6.66
CA VAL A 136 0.75 7.10 -8.04
C VAL A 136 0.79 8.62 -8.15
N MET A 137 0.15 9.34 -7.21
CA MET A 137 0.16 10.81 -7.20
C MET A 137 1.57 11.37 -7.01
N CYS A 138 2.33 10.84 -6.04
CA CYS A 138 3.70 11.23 -5.78
C CYS A 138 4.62 10.94 -6.97
N ASP A 139 4.50 9.76 -7.58
CA ASP A 139 5.32 9.35 -8.72
C ASP A 139 5.08 10.26 -9.92
N PHE A 140 3.82 10.60 -10.19
CA PHE A 140 3.45 11.55 -11.24
C PHE A 140 3.98 12.97 -11.00
N LEU A 141 3.80 13.49 -9.78
CA LEU A 141 4.24 14.84 -9.41
C LEU A 141 5.77 14.96 -9.48
N MET A 142 6.50 14.01 -8.90
CA MET A 142 7.96 14.03 -8.92
C MET A 142 8.53 13.87 -10.33
N GLN A 143 7.92 13.05 -11.18
CA GLN A 143 8.33 12.94 -12.59
C GLN A 143 8.13 14.25 -13.34
N LYS A 144 7.00 14.95 -13.13
CA LYS A 144 6.77 16.27 -13.74
C LYS A 144 7.79 17.30 -13.28
N ILE A 145 8.10 17.35 -11.99
CA ILE A 145 9.10 18.26 -11.42
C ILE A 145 10.48 17.97 -12.02
N ALA A 146 10.90 16.69 -12.06
CA ALA A 146 12.19 16.28 -12.61
C ALA A 146 12.33 16.61 -14.11
N LEU A 147 11.24 16.45 -14.89
CA LEU A 147 11.22 16.85 -16.30
C LEU A 147 11.39 18.36 -16.46
N LYS A 148 10.62 19.16 -15.71
CA LYS A 148 10.71 20.62 -15.74
C LYS A 148 12.11 21.10 -15.36
N TRP A 149 12.70 20.56 -14.30
CA TRP A 149 14.04 20.94 -13.86
C TRP A 149 15.11 20.66 -14.93
N ASN A 150 15.05 19.48 -15.57
CA ASN A 150 15.95 19.15 -16.68
C ASN A 150 15.81 20.08 -17.88
N THR A 151 14.59 20.56 -18.18
CA THR A 151 14.39 21.53 -19.26
C THR A 151 14.96 22.92 -18.94
N VAL A 152 14.91 23.35 -17.68
CA VAL A 152 15.48 24.62 -17.24
C VAL A 152 17.01 24.57 -17.32
N LEU A 153 17.63 23.51 -16.79
CA LEU A 153 19.09 23.34 -16.82
C LEU A 153 19.67 23.32 -18.24
N ARG A 154 18.95 22.76 -19.22
CA ARG A 154 19.37 22.78 -20.63
C ARG A 154 19.26 24.15 -21.30
N ARG A 155 18.42 25.06 -20.78
CA ARG A 155 18.29 26.42 -21.32
C ARG A 155 19.33 27.37 -20.74
N SER A 156 19.99 26.99 -19.65
CA SER A 156 21.05 27.75 -18.99
C SER A 156 22.47 27.36 -19.42
N GLN A 157 22.61 26.43 -20.37
CA GLN A 157 23.87 26.03 -21.02
C GLN A 157 23.86 26.49 -22.46
#